data_AF-A0A366W9X9-F1
#
_entry.id   AF-A0A366W9X9-F1
#
_cell.length_a   1.000
_cell.length_b   1.000
_cell.length_c   1.000
_cell.angle_alpha   90.00
_cell.angle_beta   90.00
_cell.angle_gamma   90.00
#
_symmetry.space_group_name_H-M   'P 1'
#
loop_
_entity.id
_entity.type
_entity.pdbx_description
1 polymer ?
#
loop_
_entity_poly.entity_id
_entity_poly.type
_entity_poly.pdbx_seq_one_letter_code
_entity_poly.pdbx_strand_id
1 'polypeptide(L)'
;MAVCVAILKNGQRLDIAKATQKLINGSSGSLDGTTMLSVIESGPEGIETLGQLVAQAEAGGFEDALAPEDAPLLAPIPVIRKNVLCVGRNYAEHIAEGDRAQKQDVGVTEHPVFFTKPPTTITPPFGEVPIFPTVSTQVDYEVELAVIIGKPGCNIAKSDAYDHVFGYSIMNDISARDVQRRHGGQNFKGKALDGSCPFGPSILTADEIPDPHNLPLSLTVNGETRQDGNTADMIFDIPTLIASLSEGMTLEPGDIIATGTPSGVGYAMDPPNFLKDGDTVVCHVSRIGTLTNTMREV
;
A
#
# COMPACT_ATOMS: atom_id res chain seq x y z
N MET A 1 -8.97 15.05 16.74
CA MET A 1 -7.70 15.22 16.02
C MET A 1 -7.16 13.83 15.71
N ALA A 2 -6.57 13.62 14.53
CA ALA A 2 -5.91 12.36 14.20
C ALA A 2 -4.60 12.23 15.00
N VAL A 3 -4.24 11.00 15.37
CA VAL A 3 -2.99 10.67 16.07
C VAL A 3 -2.30 9.50 15.38
N CYS A 4 -0.97 9.48 15.40
CA CYS A 4 -0.20 8.34 14.92
C CYS A 4 -0.13 7.29 16.04
N VAL A 5 -0.43 6.03 15.71
CA VAL A 5 -0.48 4.94 16.69
C VAL A 5 0.39 3.77 16.29
N ALA A 6 0.98 3.10 17.29
CA ALA A 6 1.50 1.75 17.15
C ALA A 6 0.44 0.74 17.59
N ILE A 7 0.27 -0.35 16.84
CA ILE A 7 -0.66 -1.44 17.18
C ILE A 7 0.11 -2.47 18.00
N LEU A 8 -0.30 -2.68 19.24
CA LEU A 8 0.30 -3.66 20.16
C LEU A 8 -0.19 -5.08 19.83
N LYS A 9 0.52 -6.12 20.29
CA LYS A 9 0.13 -7.53 20.07
C LYS A 9 -1.28 -7.89 20.54
N ASN A 10 -1.81 -7.20 21.55
CA ASN A 10 -3.16 -7.41 22.07
C ASN A 10 -4.25 -6.61 21.31
N GLY A 11 -3.87 -5.89 20.25
CA GLY A 11 -4.77 -5.06 19.45
C GLY A 11 -5.00 -3.63 19.97
N GLN A 12 -4.48 -3.29 21.15
CA GLN A 12 -4.53 -1.93 21.66
C GLN A 12 -3.64 -1.00 20.84
N ARG A 13 -3.94 0.30 20.89
CA ARG A 13 -3.32 1.32 20.05
C ARG A 13 -2.61 2.33 20.93
N LEU A 14 -1.28 2.38 20.85
CA LEU A 14 -0.46 3.32 21.60
C LEU A 14 -0.31 4.62 20.81
N ASP A 15 -0.75 5.75 21.36
CA ASP A 15 -0.47 7.10 20.81
C ASP A 15 1.03 7.40 20.95
N ILE A 16 1.74 7.36 19.82
CA ILE A 16 3.20 7.44 19.79
C ILE A 16 3.67 8.79 20.34
N ALA A 17 3.04 9.89 19.95
CA ALA A 17 3.41 11.23 20.40
C ALA A 17 3.28 11.38 21.92
N LYS A 18 2.17 10.90 22.50
CA LYS A 18 1.96 10.94 23.96
C LYS A 18 2.93 10.04 24.71
N ALA A 19 3.22 8.85 24.17
CA ALA A 19 4.18 7.93 24.78
C ALA A 19 5.60 8.51 24.76
N THR A 20 6.03 9.09 23.63
CA THR A 20 7.35 9.72 23.51
C THR A 20 7.54 10.88 24.49
N GLN A 21 6.51 11.71 24.72
CA GLN A 21 6.57 12.82 25.70
C GLN A 21 6.87 12.36 27.13
N LYS A 22 6.71 11.08 27.43
CA LYS A 22 6.94 10.51 28.77
C LYS A 22 8.34 9.90 28.94
N LEU A 23 9.13 9.80 27.87
CA LEU A 23 10.51 9.28 27.90
C LEU A 23 11.54 10.26 28.52
N ILE A 24 11.12 11.19 29.39
CA ILE A 24 11.89 12.37 29.83
C ILE A 24 13.22 12.07 30.58
N ASN A 25 13.59 10.81 30.81
CA ASN A 25 14.85 10.47 31.49
C ASN A 25 15.93 9.77 30.63
N GLY A 26 15.90 9.82 29.29
CA GLY A 26 17.04 9.25 28.53
C GLY A 26 17.24 9.58 27.05
N SER A 27 16.20 9.79 26.24
CA SER A 27 16.40 9.80 24.77
C SER A 27 15.18 10.28 23.99
N SER A 28 14.56 11.41 24.37
CA SER A 28 13.38 11.96 23.67
C SER A 28 13.70 12.66 22.35
N GLY A 29 14.92 12.52 21.81
CA GLY A 29 15.40 13.28 20.64
C GLY A 29 15.28 12.58 19.29
N SER A 30 15.03 11.26 19.27
CA SER A 30 15.16 10.42 18.08
C SER A 30 13.85 10.08 17.38
N LEU A 31 12.68 10.29 17.99
CA LEU A 31 11.38 9.90 17.44
C LEU A 31 10.35 11.03 17.50
N ASP A 32 9.87 11.50 16.36
CA ASP A 32 8.69 12.37 16.27
C ASP A 32 7.43 11.55 15.94
N GLY A 33 6.60 11.33 16.96
CA GLY A 33 5.35 10.57 16.86
C GLY A 33 4.14 11.37 16.35
N THR A 34 4.31 12.62 15.91
CA THR A 34 3.19 13.52 15.58
C THR A 34 2.41 13.05 14.35
N THR A 35 3.10 12.52 13.34
CA THR A 35 2.52 12.00 12.11
C THR A 35 3.24 10.72 11.68
N MET A 36 2.63 9.90 10.83
CA MET A 36 3.32 8.74 10.27
C MET A 36 4.56 9.14 9.46
N LEU A 37 4.51 10.25 8.72
CA LEU A 37 5.67 10.76 7.99
C LEU A 37 6.80 11.13 8.94
N SER A 38 6.50 11.81 10.05
CA SER A 38 7.49 12.13 11.09
C SER A 38 8.14 10.86 11.67
N VAL A 39 7.35 9.81 11.90
CA VAL A 39 7.86 8.51 12.39
C VAL A 39 8.80 7.88 11.36
N ILE A 40 8.43 7.89 10.08
CA ILE A 40 9.27 7.36 8.99
C ILE A 40 10.58 8.17 8.88
N GLU A 41 10.51 9.50 8.97
CA GLU A 41 11.65 10.42 8.88
C GLU A 41 12.59 10.33 10.08
N SER A 42 12.12 9.78 11.20
CA SER A 42 12.93 9.56 12.40
C SER A 42 14.02 8.50 12.21
N GLY A 43 13.94 7.71 11.12
CA GLY A 43 14.98 6.78 10.70
C GLY A 43 15.22 5.63 11.69
N PRO A 44 16.37 4.94 11.57
CA PRO A 44 16.65 3.73 12.37
C PRO A 44 16.63 3.97 13.89
N GLU A 45 17.18 5.10 14.37
CA GLU A 45 17.15 5.45 15.80
C GLU A 45 15.72 5.70 16.31
N GLY A 46 14.88 6.32 15.48
CA GLY A 46 13.46 6.51 15.77
C GLY A 46 12.71 5.18 15.85
N ILE A 47 12.99 4.24 14.96
CA ILE A 47 12.38 2.90 14.97
C ILE A 47 12.81 2.10 16.19
N GLU A 48 14.08 2.17 16.58
CA GLU A 48 14.54 1.54 17.83
C GLU A 48 13.79 2.12 19.04
N THR A 49 13.63 3.45 19.08
CA THR A 49 12.89 4.16 20.13
C THR A 49 11.40 3.74 20.14
N LEU A 50 10.79 3.59 18.97
CA LEU A 50 9.41 3.09 18.84
C LEU A 50 9.28 1.67 19.37
N GLY A 51 10.24 0.78 19.06
CA GLY A 51 10.29 -0.57 19.59
C GLY A 51 10.37 -0.61 21.12
N GLN A 52 11.15 0.29 21.74
CA GLN A 52 11.20 0.43 23.20
C GLN A 52 9.88 0.90 23.81
N LEU A 53 9.19 1.85 23.16
CA LEU A 53 7.87 2.32 23.58
C LEU A 53 6.83 1.21 23.52
N VAL A 54 6.80 0.46 22.41
CA VAL A 54 5.91 -0.69 22.21
C VAL A 54 6.17 -1.75 23.28
N ALA A 55 7.44 -2.12 23.51
CA ALA A 55 7.79 -3.12 24.52
C ALA A 55 7.37 -2.70 25.94
N GLN A 56 7.53 -1.43 26.30
CA GLN A 56 7.08 -0.90 27.59
C GLN A 56 5.55 -0.87 27.69
N ALA A 57 4.84 -0.49 26.63
CA ALA A 57 3.38 -0.53 26.60
C ALA A 57 2.84 -1.96 26.73
N GLU A 58 3.45 -2.92 26.03
CA GLU A 58 3.11 -4.36 26.16
C GLU A 58 3.35 -4.90 27.57
N ALA A 59 4.26 -4.29 28.33
CA ALA A 59 4.52 -4.61 29.73
C ALA A 59 3.59 -3.87 30.74
N GLY A 60 2.58 -3.15 30.26
CA GLY A 60 1.62 -2.39 31.08
C GLY A 60 2.00 -0.93 31.32
N GLY A 61 3.01 -0.41 30.61
CA GLY A 61 3.33 1.01 30.59
C GLY A 61 2.32 1.82 29.75
N PHE A 62 2.33 3.13 29.93
CA PHE A 62 1.63 4.08 29.05
C PHE A 62 0.09 3.88 28.89
N GLU A 63 -0.60 3.32 29.90
CA GLU A 63 -2.05 3.09 29.85
C GLU A 63 -2.86 4.35 29.49
N ASP A 64 -2.42 5.53 29.95
CA ASP A 64 -3.04 6.83 29.67
C ASP A 64 -2.63 7.46 28.33
N ALA A 65 -1.74 6.79 27.58
CA ALA A 65 -1.40 7.11 26.19
C ALA A 65 -2.07 6.16 25.18
N LEU A 66 -2.98 5.29 25.61
CA LEU A 66 -3.75 4.46 24.68
C LEU A 66 -4.80 5.30 23.95
N ALA A 67 -4.90 5.10 22.65
CA ALA A 67 -5.97 5.65 21.83
C ALA A 67 -7.26 4.82 22.00
N PRO A 68 -8.45 5.41 21.84
CA PRO A 68 -9.71 4.68 21.91
C PRO A 68 -9.75 3.53 20.90
N GLU A 69 -10.20 2.35 21.35
CA GLU A 69 -10.27 1.14 20.51
C GLU A 69 -11.26 1.30 19.34
N ASP A 70 -12.33 2.07 19.54
CA ASP A 70 -13.38 2.37 18.58
C ASP A 70 -13.08 3.54 17.64
N ALA A 71 -11.92 4.20 17.80
CA ALA A 71 -11.53 5.27 16.91
C ALA A 71 -11.39 4.74 15.46
N PRO A 72 -11.91 5.46 14.45
CA PRO A 72 -11.78 5.04 13.06
C PRO A 72 -10.31 5.09 12.62
N LEU A 73 -9.89 4.10 11.83
CA LEU A 73 -8.57 4.09 11.20
C LEU A 73 -8.56 5.04 10.00
N LEU A 74 -7.46 5.77 9.85
CA LEU A 74 -7.11 6.44 8.60
C LEU A 74 -6.21 5.53 7.78
N ALA A 75 -5.96 5.88 6.52
CA ALA A 75 -4.84 5.30 5.79
C ALA A 75 -3.54 5.59 6.57
N PRO A 76 -2.54 4.68 6.59
CA PRO A 76 -1.34 4.85 7.41
C PRO A 76 -0.61 6.18 7.12
N ILE A 77 -0.60 6.61 5.85
CA ILE A 77 -0.17 7.94 5.43
C ILE A 77 -1.38 8.62 4.76
N PRO A 78 -2.22 9.35 5.52
CA PRO A 78 -3.47 9.87 4.99
C PRO A 78 -3.28 11.04 4.03
N VAL A 79 -2.16 11.75 4.14
CA VAL A 79 -1.75 12.82 3.22
C VAL A 79 -0.36 12.49 2.73
N ILE A 80 -0.27 11.92 1.54
CA ILE A 80 1.01 11.61 0.88
C ILE A 80 1.58 12.85 0.20
N ARG A 81 2.91 13.01 0.21
CA ARG A 81 3.60 14.19 -0.34
C ARG A 81 3.77 14.13 -1.86
N LYS A 82 3.94 12.92 -2.39
CA LYS A 82 4.05 12.64 -3.83
C LYS A 82 2.94 11.69 -4.25
N ASN A 83 2.79 11.51 -5.56
CA ASN A 83 1.96 10.45 -6.09
C ASN A 83 2.49 9.08 -5.64
N VAL A 84 1.59 8.10 -5.51
CA VAL A 84 1.98 6.69 -5.40
C VAL A 84 2.65 6.28 -6.70
N LEU A 85 3.81 5.63 -6.61
CA LEU A 85 4.56 5.08 -7.74
C LEU A 85 4.06 3.65 -7.98
N CYS A 86 3.44 3.39 -9.13
CA CYS A 86 2.77 2.12 -9.39
C CYS A 86 3.48 1.35 -10.50
N VAL A 87 3.50 0.03 -10.39
CA VAL A 87 4.11 -0.87 -11.37
C VAL A 87 3.04 -1.65 -12.11
N GLY A 88 2.96 -1.45 -13.42
CA GLY A 88 2.09 -2.24 -14.28
C GLY A 88 2.77 -3.55 -14.67
N ARG A 89 1.97 -4.60 -14.83
CA ARG A 89 2.40 -5.86 -15.48
C ARG A 89 3.59 -6.52 -14.78
N ASN A 90 3.53 -6.60 -13.46
CA ASN A 90 4.62 -7.18 -12.68
C ASN A 90 4.42 -8.66 -12.31
N TYR A 91 3.39 -9.33 -12.82
CA TYR A 91 3.11 -10.74 -12.58
C TYR A 91 2.86 -11.45 -13.91
N ALA A 92 3.51 -12.60 -14.13
CA ALA A 92 3.46 -13.30 -15.43
C ALA A 92 2.04 -13.75 -15.79
N GLU A 93 1.31 -14.34 -14.85
CA GLU A 93 -0.07 -14.78 -15.08
C GLU A 93 -1.03 -13.60 -15.32
N HIS A 94 -0.78 -12.45 -14.69
CA HIS A 94 -1.55 -11.24 -14.93
C HIS A 94 -1.33 -10.68 -16.36
N ILE A 95 -0.11 -10.77 -16.89
CA ILE A 95 0.14 -10.43 -18.30
C ILE A 95 -0.60 -11.43 -19.19
N ALA A 96 -0.46 -12.72 -18.92
CA ALA A 96 -1.03 -13.77 -19.74
C ALA A 96 -2.57 -13.72 -19.79
N GLU A 97 -3.25 -13.42 -18.68
CA GLU A 97 -4.71 -13.24 -18.69
C GLU A 97 -5.14 -11.99 -19.47
N GLY A 98 -4.38 -10.90 -19.36
CA GLY A 98 -4.65 -9.66 -20.06
C GLY A 98 -4.51 -9.81 -21.57
N ASP A 99 -3.44 -10.47 -22.01
CA ASP A 99 -3.15 -10.80 -23.40
C ASP A 99 -4.26 -11.69 -24.00
N ARG A 100 -4.71 -12.71 -23.25
CA ARG A 100 -5.85 -13.56 -23.65
C ARG A 100 -7.14 -12.76 -23.78
N ALA A 101 -7.50 -11.96 -22.77
CA ALA A 101 -8.73 -11.18 -22.74
C ALA A 101 -8.77 -10.11 -23.85
N GLN A 102 -7.61 -9.52 -24.18
CA GLN A 102 -7.50 -8.45 -25.17
C GLN A 102 -7.14 -8.95 -26.57
N LYS A 103 -6.82 -10.25 -26.72
CA LYS A 103 -6.35 -10.86 -27.97
C LYS A 103 -5.12 -10.13 -28.52
N GLN A 104 -4.18 -9.84 -27.63
CA GLN A 104 -2.89 -9.20 -27.93
C GLN A 104 -1.76 -10.07 -27.37
N ASP A 105 -0.54 -9.84 -27.86
CA ASP A 105 0.67 -10.46 -27.33
C ASP A 105 1.62 -9.32 -27.01
N VAL A 106 1.53 -8.82 -25.76
CA VAL A 106 2.38 -7.71 -25.34
C VAL A 106 3.57 -8.23 -24.53
N GLY A 107 3.43 -9.37 -23.87
CA GLY A 107 4.50 -10.05 -23.16
C GLY A 107 5.12 -9.24 -22.02
N VAL A 108 6.24 -9.75 -21.50
CA VAL A 108 7.04 -9.12 -20.45
C VAL A 108 7.96 -8.07 -21.08
N THR A 109 7.95 -6.85 -20.54
CA THR A 109 8.84 -5.77 -20.97
C THR A 109 10.26 -5.98 -20.43
N GLU A 110 11.28 -5.38 -21.07
CA GLU A 110 12.66 -5.44 -20.55
C GLU A 110 12.84 -4.63 -19.25
N HIS A 111 12.08 -3.54 -19.12
CA HIS A 111 12.10 -2.64 -17.96
C HIS A 111 10.72 -2.59 -17.29
N PRO A 112 10.66 -2.31 -15.98
CA PRO A 112 9.38 -2.09 -15.29
C PRO A 112 8.60 -0.95 -15.93
N VAL A 113 7.27 -1.10 -16.01
CA VAL A 113 6.38 -0.05 -16.53
C VAL A 113 5.79 0.74 -15.38
N PHE A 114 6.22 1.99 -15.24
CA PHE A 114 5.75 2.86 -14.17
C PHE A 114 4.59 3.75 -14.60
N PHE A 115 3.67 3.98 -13.67
CA PHE A 115 2.67 5.04 -13.70
C PHE A 115 2.45 5.54 -12.27
N THR A 116 1.51 6.45 -12.06
CA THR A 116 1.28 6.99 -10.72
C THR A 116 -0.19 7.18 -10.37
N LYS A 117 -0.52 7.23 -9.08
CA LYS A 117 -1.83 7.65 -8.57
C LYS A 117 -1.69 8.90 -7.69
N PRO A 118 -2.47 9.97 -7.94
CA PRO A 118 -2.33 11.22 -7.17
C PRO A 118 -2.79 11.07 -5.72
N PRO A 119 -2.39 12.01 -4.82
CA PRO A 119 -2.76 11.97 -3.40
C PRO A 119 -4.27 11.87 -3.12
N THR A 120 -5.12 12.44 -3.98
CA THR A 120 -6.59 12.41 -3.84
C THR A 120 -7.20 11.03 -4.02
N THR A 121 -6.40 10.04 -4.45
CA THR A 121 -6.87 8.66 -4.60
C THR A 121 -6.86 7.88 -3.29
N ILE A 122 -6.16 8.35 -2.25
CA ILE A 122 -6.02 7.59 -0.99
C ILE A 122 -7.37 7.46 -0.29
N THR A 123 -7.78 6.22 -0.03
CA THR A 123 -8.96 5.87 0.75
C THR A 123 -8.54 5.09 2.00
N PRO A 124 -9.04 5.45 3.21
CA PRO A 124 -8.70 4.74 4.43
C PRO A 124 -9.31 3.32 4.45
N PRO A 125 -8.81 2.43 5.33
CA PRO A 125 -9.48 1.17 5.63
C PRO A 125 -10.92 1.42 6.07
N PHE A 126 -11.84 0.56 5.63
CA PHE A 126 -13.27 0.65 5.86
C PHE A 126 -13.95 1.90 5.24
N GLY A 127 -13.19 2.73 4.51
CA GLY A 127 -13.72 3.87 3.77
C GLY A 127 -14.50 3.46 2.52
N GLU A 128 -15.33 4.39 2.04
CA GLU A 128 -16.06 4.24 0.78
C GLU A 128 -15.19 4.64 -0.41
N VAL A 129 -15.14 3.80 -1.44
CA VAL A 129 -14.47 4.07 -2.72
C VAL A 129 -15.52 4.55 -3.71
N PRO A 130 -15.41 5.79 -4.23
CA PRO A 130 -16.41 6.31 -5.14
C PRO A 130 -16.32 5.63 -6.52
N ILE A 131 -17.49 5.26 -7.05
CA ILE A 131 -17.71 4.89 -8.44
C ILE A 131 -18.38 6.08 -9.11
N PHE A 132 -17.88 6.46 -10.28
CA PHE A 132 -18.39 7.58 -11.07
C PHE A 132 -19.05 7.03 -12.35
N PRO A 133 -20.36 6.67 -12.35
CA PRO A 133 -21.00 6.00 -13.49
C PRO A 133 -20.98 6.82 -14.78
N THR A 134 -20.92 8.15 -14.67
CA THR A 134 -20.79 9.07 -15.82
C THR A 134 -19.40 9.06 -16.45
N VAL A 135 -18.40 8.49 -15.76
CA VAL A 135 -16.99 8.45 -16.17
C VAL A 135 -16.57 7.05 -16.61
N SER A 136 -16.96 6.01 -15.86
CA SER A 136 -16.52 4.63 -16.08
C SER A 136 -17.63 3.64 -15.75
N THR A 137 -17.74 2.60 -16.57
CA THR A 137 -18.58 1.41 -16.29
C THR A 137 -17.75 0.15 -16.06
N GLN A 138 -16.42 0.26 -16.16
CA GLN A 138 -15.48 -0.86 -16.08
C GLN A 138 -14.51 -0.66 -14.92
N VAL A 139 -15.05 -0.50 -13.70
CA VAL A 139 -14.25 -0.34 -12.48
C VAL A 139 -13.78 -1.70 -11.99
N ASP A 140 -12.49 -1.84 -11.75
CA ASP A 140 -11.83 -3.10 -11.46
C ASP A 140 -10.94 -2.97 -10.22
N TYR A 141 -10.49 -4.11 -9.69
CA TYR A 141 -9.67 -4.22 -8.48
C TYR A 141 -8.34 -4.89 -8.76
N GLU A 142 -7.36 -4.58 -7.92
CA GLU A 142 -5.99 -5.11 -8.01
C GLU A 142 -5.36 -5.09 -6.61
N VAL A 143 -5.34 -6.22 -5.89
CA VAL A 143 -4.58 -6.29 -4.62
C VAL A 143 -3.08 -6.21 -4.91
N GLU A 144 -2.39 -5.37 -4.16
CA GLU A 144 -0.94 -5.18 -4.28
C GLU A 144 -0.25 -5.07 -2.92
N LEU A 145 1.01 -5.49 -2.88
CA LEU A 145 1.94 -5.15 -1.80
C LEU A 145 2.41 -3.70 -2.03
N ALA A 146 2.27 -2.85 -1.02
CA ALA A 146 2.84 -1.52 -0.99
C ALA A 146 4.17 -1.52 -0.22
N VAL A 147 5.21 -0.94 -0.81
CA VAL A 147 6.52 -0.71 -0.17
C VAL A 147 6.62 0.76 0.20
N ILE A 148 6.94 1.05 1.46
CA ILE A 148 7.11 2.41 1.96
C ILE A 148 8.61 2.70 2.11
N ILE A 149 9.08 3.78 1.50
CA ILE A 149 10.48 4.22 1.60
C ILE A 149 10.70 4.92 2.96
N GLY A 150 11.78 4.54 3.65
CA GLY A 150 12.19 5.11 4.94
C GLY A 150 13.44 5.97 4.89
N LYS A 151 14.34 5.68 3.96
CA LYS A 151 15.60 6.40 3.79
C LYS A 151 15.65 7.04 2.40
N PRO A 152 15.97 8.33 2.26
CA PRO A 152 16.06 8.96 0.95
C PRO A 152 17.23 8.39 0.14
N GLY A 153 17.09 8.36 -1.18
CA GLY A 153 18.17 7.92 -2.07
C GLY A 153 17.90 8.18 -3.54
N CYS A 154 18.97 8.36 -4.31
CA CYS A 154 18.97 8.50 -5.76
C CYS A 154 20.08 7.60 -6.31
N ASN A 155 19.83 6.94 -7.45
CA ASN A 155 20.68 5.90 -8.04
C ASN A 155 21.04 4.78 -7.04
N ILE A 156 20.02 4.29 -6.32
CA ILE A 156 20.15 3.25 -5.31
C ILE A 156 20.52 1.93 -6.01
N ALA A 157 21.61 1.30 -5.59
CA ALA A 157 21.97 -0.02 -6.10
C ALA A 157 20.98 -1.08 -5.58
N LYS A 158 20.71 -2.12 -6.38
CA LYS A 158 19.82 -3.23 -5.95
C LYS A 158 20.26 -3.85 -4.61
N SER A 159 21.57 -3.95 -4.37
CA SER A 159 22.14 -4.49 -3.12
C SER A 159 21.75 -3.69 -1.87
N ASP A 160 21.46 -2.39 -2.06
CA ASP A 160 21.23 -1.45 -0.96
C ASP A 160 19.72 -1.18 -0.80
N ALA A 161 18.89 -1.71 -1.70
CA ALA A 161 17.48 -1.35 -1.81
C ALA A 161 16.68 -1.57 -0.52
N TYR A 162 16.91 -2.68 0.19
CA TYR A 162 16.19 -2.97 1.44
C TYR A 162 16.58 -2.03 2.59
N ASP A 163 17.78 -1.43 2.58
CA ASP A 163 18.17 -0.41 3.56
C ASP A 163 17.34 0.88 3.42
N HIS A 164 16.61 1.02 2.31
CA HIS A 164 15.70 2.13 2.05
C HIS A 164 14.25 1.83 2.39
N VAL A 165 13.89 0.60 2.73
CA VAL A 165 12.51 0.21 3.02
C VAL A 165 12.20 0.44 4.51
N PHE A 166 11.19 1.25 4.77
CA PHE A 166 10.62 1.41 6.12
C PHE A 166 9.75 0.21 6.49
N GLY A 167 8.92 -0.23 5.55
CA GLY A 167 7.97 -1.30 5.78
C GLY A 167 7.01 -1.51 4.63
N TYR A 168 5.99 -2.29 4.90
CA TYR A 168 5.04 -2.80 3.93
C TYR A 168 3.60 -2.58 4.37
N SER A 169 2.70 -2.44 3.41
CA SER A 169 1.26 -2.31 3.65
C SER A 169 0.48 -2.93 2.48
N ILE A 170 -0.84 -2.89 2.53
CA ILE A 170 -1.72 -3.36 1.46
C ILE A 170 -2.26 -2.16 0.70
N MET A 171 -2.33 -2.30 -0.63
CA MET A 171 -3.01 -1.35 -1.49
C MET A 171 -3.97 -2.08 -2.42
N ASN A 172 -5.06 -1.41 -2.78
CA ASN A 172 -5.94 -1.85 -3.86
C ASN A 172 -5.85 -0.84 -5.00
N ASP A 173 -5.25 -1.22 -6.13
CA ASP A 173 -5.13 -0.35 -7.30
C ASP A 173 -6.40 -0.38 -8.17
N ILE A 174 -7.44 0.29 -7.68
CA ILE A 174 -8.72 0.39 -8.38
C ILE A 174 -8.52 1.06 -9.74
N SER A 175 -9.05 0.40 -10.76
CA SER A 175 -8.78 0.72 -12.16
C SER A 175 -10.07 0.91 -12.96
N ALA A 176 -10.28 2.09 -13.55
CA ALA A 176 -11.33 2.32 -14.54
C ALA A 176 -10.81 1.92 -15.94
N ARG A 177 -11.09 0.71 -16.39
CA ARG A 177 -10.42 0.08 -17.56
C ARG A 177 -10.75 0.74 -18.90
N ASP A 178 -12.00 1.16 -19.08
CA ASP A 178 -12.45 1.92 -20.25
C ASP A 178 -11.76 3.29 -20.34
N VAL A 179 -11.62 3.97 -19.20
CA VAL A 179 -10.85 5.21 -19.10
C VAL A 179 -9.36 4.96 -19.34
N GLN A 180 -8.77 3.95 -18.71
CA GLN A 180 -7.35 3.59 -18.85
C GLN A 180 -6.96 3.42 -20.32
N ARG A 181 -7.77 2.69 -21.10
CA ARG A 181 -7.45 2.30 -22.48
C ARG A 181 -7.55 3.44 -23.50
N ARG A 182 -8.30 4.51 -23.21
CA ARG A 182 -8.53 5.59 -24.19
C ARG A 182 -7.40 6.63 -24.25
N HIS A 183 -6.35 6.50 -23.44
CA HIS A 183 -5.28 7.49 -23.27
C HIS A 183 -3.93 7.05 -23.87
N GLY A 184 -3.95 6.40 -25.04
CA GLY A 184 -2.73 6.18 -25.84
C GLY A 184 -1.67 5.31 -25.16
N GLY A 185 -2.10 4.30 -24.40
CA GLY A 185 -1.20 3.39 -23.67
C GLY A 185 -0.74 3.89 -22.31
N GLN A 186 -1.18 5.07 -21.85
CA GLN A 186 -0.90 5.57 -20.50
C GLN A 186 -1.94 5.07 -19.49
N ASN A 187 -1.46 4.58 -18.34
CA ASN A 187 -2.34 4.06 -17.30
C ASN A 187 -2.94 5.16 -16.40
N PHE A 188 -2.26 6.31 -16.29
CA PHE A 188 -2.53 7.34 -15.28
C PHE A 188 -4.02 7.67 -15.12
N LYS A 189 -4.71 8.07 -16.20
CA LYS A 189 -6.07 8.62 -16.03
C LYS A 189 -7.10 7.58 -15.57
N GLY A 190 -6.96 6.32 -15.96
CA GLY A 190 -7.82 5.23 -15.46
C GLY A 190 -7.48 4.80 -14.03
N LYS A 191 -6.29 5.16 -13.55
CA LYS A 191 -5.77 4.87 -12.20
C LYS A 191 -5.91 6.06 -11.25
N ALA A 192 -6.30 7.24 -11.74
CA ALA A 192 -6.27 8.50 -11.00
C ALA A 192 -7.66 9.09 -10.72
N LEU A 193 -8.66 8.24 -10.49
CA LEU A 193 -9.97 8.69 -10.00
C LEU A 193 -9.89 8.87 -8.47
N ASP A 194 -10.60 9.85 -7.92
CA ASP A 194 -10.56 10.10 -6.47
C ASP A 194 -10.99 8.84 -5.70
N GLY A 195 -10.37 8.61 -4.54
CA GLY A 195 -10.58 7.42 -3.72
C GLY A 195 -10.18 6.06 -4.33
N SER A 196 -9.64 6.01 -5.56
CA SER A 196 -9.29 4.75 -6.26
C SER A 196 -8.03 4.03 -5.74
N CYS A 197 -7.52 4.42 -4.57
CA CYS A 197 -6.32 3.87 -3.96
C CYS A 197 -6.53 3.56 -2.48
N PRO A 198 -7.41 2.61 -2.11
CA PRO A 198 -7.45 2.11 -0.74
C PRO A 198 -6.08 1.67 -0.25
N PHE A 199 -5.72 2.08 0.96
CA PHE A 199 -4.37 1.88 1.53
C PHE A 199 -4.43 1.61 3.03
N GLY A 200 -3.81 0.51 3.48
CA GLY A 200 -3.72 0.14 4.90
C GLY A 200 -3.75 -1.38 5.15
N PRO A 201 -4.19 -1.84 6.34
CA PRO A 201 -4.72 -1.07 7.47
C PRO A 201 -3.66 -0.35 8.31
N SER A 202 -2.41 -0.81 8.22
CA SER A 202 -1.24 -0.31 8.94
C SER A 202 0.00 -0.49 8.08
N ILE A 203 1.13 0.07 8.51
CA ILE A 203 2.43 -0.29 7.95
C ILE A 203 3.06 -1.29 8.92
N LEU A 204 3.46 -2.44 8.40
CA LEU A 204 4.28 -3.42 9.10
C LEU A 204 5.74 -3.09 8.81
N THR A 205 6.59 -2.95 9.83
CA THR A 205 7.99 -2.56 9.62
C THR A 205 8.76 -3.65 8.89
N ALA A 206 9.82 -3.27 8.17
CA ALA A 206 10.55 -4.19 7.31
C ALA A 206 11.12 -5.40 8.06
N ASP A 207 11.52 -5.24 9.32
CA ASP A 207 12.06 -6.30 10.17
C ASP A 207 11.02 -7.37 10.58
N GLU A 208 9.73 -7.05 10.53
CA GLU A 208 8.64 -8.00 10.79
C GLU A 208 8.30 -8.90 9.58
N ILE A 209 8.86 -8.62 8.41
CA ILE A 209 8.73 -9.43 7.19
C ILE A 209 10.11 -9.98 6.78
N PRO A 210 10.44 -11.23 7.17
CA PRO A 210 11.74 -11.82 6.81
C PRO A 210 11.98 -12.00 5.31
N ASP A 211 10.90 -12.24 4.55
CA ASP A 211 10.94 -12.42 3.10
C ASP A 211 9.70 -11.77 2.45
N PRO A 212 9.84 -10.55 1.87
CA PRO A 212 8.74 -9.86 1.21
C PRO A 212 8.37 -10.48 -0.16
N HIS A 213 9.18 -11.41 -0.67
CA HIS A 213 8.93 -12.17 -1.89
C HIS A 213 8.35 -13.55 -1.62
N ASN A 214 7.76 -13.76 -0.44
CA ASN A 214 7.01 -14.98 -0.14
C ASN A 214 5.79 -14.67 0.75
N LEU A 215 4.97 -13.74 0.29
CA LEU A 215 3.73 -13.35 0.95
C LEU A 215 2.54 -13.78 0.10
N PRO A 216 1.73 -14.74 0.58
CA PRO A 216 0.41 -14.97 0.02
C PRO A 216 -0.42 -13.67 0.05
N LEU A 217 -1.06 -13.35 -1.08
CA LEU A 217 -1.98 -12.23 -1.21
C LEU A 217 -3.24 -12.68 -1.95
N SER A 218 -4.37 -12.16 -1.50
CA SER A 218 -5.68 -12.54 -2.05
C SER A 218 -6.65 -11.37 -2.03
N LEU A 219 -7.66 -11.42 -2.89
CA LEU A 219 -8.74 -10.46 -2.93
C LEU A 219 -10.07 -11.17 -3.07
N THR A 220 -11.06 -10.75 -2.28
CA THR A 220 -12.46 -11.16 -2.44
C THR A 220 -13.36 -9.97 -2.76
N VAL A 221 -14.42 -10.23 -3.54
CA VAL A 221 -15.51 -9.29 -3.77
C VAL A 221 -16.79 -9.95 -3.27
N ASN A 222 -17.45 -9.35 -2.28
CA ASN A 222 -18.64 -9.91 -1.61
C ASN A 222 -18.42 -11.35 -1.09
N GLY A 223 -17.21 -11.65 -0.63
CA GLY A 223 -16.81 -12.99 -0.14
C GLY A 223 -16.44 -14.00 -1.22
N GLU A 224 -16.60 -13.68 -2.51
CA GLU A 224 -16.11 -14.51 -3.61
C GLU A 224 -14.64 -14.19 -3.89
N THR A 225 -13.76 -15.19 -3.82
CA THR A 225 -12.35 -15.02 -4.15
C THR A 225 -12.17 -14.71 -5.63
N ARG A 226 -11.45 -13.64 -5.92
CA ARG A 226 -11.15 -13.16 -7.28
C ARG A 226 -9.67 -13.27 -7.60
N GLN A 227 -8.81 -12.90 -6.66
CA GLN A 227 -7.36 -13.03 -6.79
C GLN A 227 -6.83 -13.90 -5.65
N ASP A 228 -5.85 -14.74 -5.98
CA ASP A 228 -5.13 -15.61 -5.05
C ASP A 228 -3.75 -15.85 -5.66
N GLY A 229 -2.70 -15.32 -5.03
CA GLY A 229 -1.34 -15.32 -5.57
C GLY A 229 -0.28 -15.18 -4.49
N ASN A 230 0.98 -15.02 -4.91
CA ASN A 230 2.11 -14.84 -4.01
C ASN A 230 3.09 -13.78 -4.55
N THR A 231 3.65 -12.94 -3.67
CA THR A 231 4.67 -11.94 -4.06
C THR A 231 5.96 -12.53 -4.65
N ALA A 232 6.17 -13.84 -4.52
CA ALA A 232 7.22 -14.60 -5.21
C ALA A 232 7.09 -14.56 -6.74
N ASP A 233 5.87 -14.35 -7.25
CA ASP A 233 5.57 -14.38 -8.68
C ASP A 233 5.81 -13.03 -9.36
N MET A 234 6.36 -12.04 -8.64
CA MET A 234 6.79 -10.77 -9.20
C MET A 234 7.89 -10.98 -10.24
N ILE A 235 7.73 -10.40 -11.43
CA ILE A 235 8.72 -10.41 -12.50
C ILE A 235 9.91 -9.54 -12.14
N PHE A 236 9.63 -8.31 -11.70
CA PHE A 236 10.61 -7.36 -11.18
C PHE A 236 10.49 -7.31 -9.67
N ASP A 237 11.51 -7.81 -8.99
CA ASP A 237 11.62 -7.81 -7.53
C ASP A 237 11.72 -6.39 -6.95
N ILE A 238 11.49 -6.26 -5.64
CA ILE A 238 11.50 -4.96 -4.94
C ILE A 238 12.84 -4.23 -5.14
N PRO A 239 14.01 -4.90 -5.04
CA PRO A 239 15.29 -4.28 -5.38
C PRO A 239 15.36 -3.71 -6.79
N THR A 240 14.82 -4.41 -7.79
CA THR A 240 14.77 -3.93 -9.18
C THR A 240 13.87 -2.71 -9.31
N LEU A 241 12.72 -2.71 -8.66
CA LEU A 241 11.79 -1.58 -8.69
C LEU A 241 12.41 -0.33 -8.06
N ILE A 242 13.02 -0.45 -6.87
CA ILE A 242 13.66 0.66 -6.16
C ILE A 242 14.83 1.21 -6.98
N ALA A 243 15.72 0.32 -7.46
CA ALA A 243 16.86 0.73 -8.26
C ALA A 243 16.42 1.49 -9.51
N SER A 244 15.50 0.91 -10.28
CA SER A 244 15.00 1.49 -11.54
C SER A 244 14.27 2.82 -11.33
N LEU A 245 13.39 2.92 -10.31
CA LEU A 245 12.74 4.18 -9.98
C LEU A 245 13.76 5.25 -9.58
N SER A 246 14.79 4.87 -8.83
CA SER A 246 15.76 5.83 -8.31
C SER A 246 16.77 6.33 -9.35
N GLU A 247 16.80 5.79 -10.57
CA GLU A 247 17.71 6.23 -11.64
C GLU A 247 17.45 7.70 -12.00
N GLY A 248 18.33 8.60 -11.51
CA GLY A 248 18.17 10.05 -11.68
C GLY A 248 17.00 10.68 -10.93
N MET A 249 16.26 9.92 -10.10
CA MET A 249 15.14 10.40 -9.29
C MET A 249 15.38 10.08 -7.81
N THR A 250 15.18 11.06 -6.94
CA THR A 250 15.26 10.85 -5.50
C THR A 250 13.96 10.26 -4.96
N LEU A 251 14.05 9.06 -4.40
CA LEU A 251 13.04 8.52 -3.49
C LEU A 251 13.21 9.17 -2.11
N GLU A 252 12.10 9.55 -1.48
CA GLU A 252 12.08 10.23 -0.18
C GLU A 252 11.31 9.40 0.87
N PRO A 253 11.61 9.59 2.17
CA PRO A 253 10.82 9.00 3.25
C PRO A 253 9.32 9.26 3.09
N GLY A 254 8.53 8.20 3.12
CA GLY A 254 7.08 8.22 2.92
C GLY A 254 6.63 8.07 1.47
N ASP A 255 7.54 7.99 0.49
CA ASP A 255 7.19 7.58 -0.87
C ASP A 255 6.67 6.13 -0.83
N ILE A 256 5.64 5.86 -1.64
CA ILE A 256 4.94 4.57 -1.70
C ILE A 256 5.12 3.97 -3.09
N ILE A 257 5.55 2.71 -3.13
CA ILE A 257 5.63 1.91 -4.35
C ILE A 257 4.57 0.80 -4.30
N ALA A 258 3.58 0.84 -5.20
CA ALA A 258 2.62 -0.23 -5.42
C ALA A 258 3.20 -1.20 -6.47
N THR A 259 3.39 -2.45 -6.07
CA THR A 259 4.31 -3.39 -6.74
C THR A 259 3.70 -4.19 -7.88
N GLY A 260 2.43 -3.96 -8.22
CA GLY A 260 1.69 -4.73 -9.20
C GLY A 260 0.81 -5.81 -8.54
N THR A 261 -0.07 -6.38 -9.36
CA THR A 261 -1.13 -7.29 -8.92
C THR A 261 -1.02 -8.67 -9.58
N PRO A 262 -1.42 -9.76 -8.89
CA PRO A 262 -1.51 -11.10 -9.49
C PRO A 262 -2.71 -11.20 -10.45
N SER A 263 -2.85 -12.34 -11.12
CA SER A 263 -4.01 -12.63 -11.96
C SER A 263 -5.33 -12.65 -11.19
N GLY A 264 -6.45 -12.61 -11.91
CA GLY A 264 -7.80 -12.68 -11.35
C GLY A 264 -8.56 -11.35 -11.39
N VAL A 265 -8.10 -10.39 -12.19
CA VAL A 265 -8.76 -9.10 -12.37
C VAL A 265 -10.10 -9.25 -13.12
N GLY A 266 -11.06 -8.41 -12.78
CA GLY A 266 -12.45 -8.51 -13.25
C GLY A 266 -12.59 -8.41 -14.77
N TYR A 267 -11.76 -7.59 -15.44
CA TYR A 267 -11.84 -7.47 -16.90
C TYR A 267 -11.42 -8.74 -17.66
N ALA A 268 -10.60 -9.60 -17.03
CA ALA A 268 -10.07 -10.81 -17.64
C ALA A 268 -10.96 -12.05 -17.39
N MET A 269 -12.02 -11.88 -16.60
CA MET A 269 -13.04 -12.92 -16.39
C MET A 269 -13.86 -13.18 -17.67
N ASP A 270 -14.49 -14.36 -17.76
CA ASP A 270 -15.41 -14.72 -18.84
C ASP A 270 -16.79 -15.14 -18.28
N PRO A 271 -17.84 -14.29 -18.38
CA PRO A 271 -17.78 -12.91 -18.88
C PRO A 271 -17.04 -11.95 -17.93
N PRO A 272 -16.58 -10.78 -18.41
CA PRO A 272 -15.99 -9.75 -17.54
C PRO A 272 -16.94 -9.33 -16.43
N ASN A 273 -16.40 -9.12 -15.23
CA ASN A 273 -17.18 -8.77 -14.04
C ASN A 273 -16.53 -7.62 -13.29
N PHE A 274 -17.18 -6.45 -13.31
CA PHE A 274 -16.68 -5.20 -12.75
C PHE A 274 -17.37 -4.86 -11.44
N LEU A 275 -16.70 -4.04 -10.63
CA LEU A 275 -17.22 -3.48 -9.39
C LEU A 275 -18.42 -2.56 -9.66
N LYS A 276 -19.40 -2.60 -8.78
CA LYS A 276 -20.61 -1.77 -8.80
C LYS A 276 -20.95 -1.23 -7.40
N ASP A 277 -21.93 -0.33 -7.31
CA ASP A 277 -22.40 0.18 -6.03
C ASP A 277 -22.72 -0.93 -5.03
N GLY A 278 -22.28 -0.75 -3.79
CA GLY A 278 -22.53 -1.66 -2.68
C GLY A 278 -21.60 -2.88 -2.61
N ASP A 279 -20.76 -3.13 -3.62
CA ASP A 279 -19.78 -4.21 -3.53
C ASP A 279 -18.77 -3.95 -2.40
N THR A 280 -18.45 -4.99 -1.64
CA THR A 280 -17.38 -4.97 -0.62
C THR A 280 -16.16 -5.69 -1.16
N VAL A 281 -15.03 -4.99 -1.20
CA VAL A 281 -13.73 -5.53 -1.62
C VAL A 281 -12.86 -5.75 -0.39
N VAL A 282 -12.31 -6.95 -0.25
CA VAL A 282 -11.43 -7.33 0.86
C VAL A 282 -10.12 -7.83 0.29
N CYS A 283 -9.05 -7.08 0.53
CA CYS A 283 -7.68 -7.45 0.20
C CYS A 283 -7.00 -8.03 1.44
N HIS A 284 -6.23 -9.10 1.26
CA HIS A 284 -5.43 -9.71 2.31
C HIS A 284 -4.00 -9.91 1.84
N VAL A 285 -3.04 -9.59 2.69
CA VAL A 285 -1.62 -9.92 2.50
C VAL A 285 -1.13 -10.55 3.79
N SER A 286 -0.50 -11.72 3.66
CA SER A 286 0.02 -12.48 4.79
C SER A 286 0.91 -11.62 5.70
N ARG A 287 0.81 -11.83 7.01
CA ARG A 287 1.43 -11.04 8.10
C ARG A 287 0.93 -9.60 8.26
N ILE A 288 0.58 -8.90 7.19
CA ILE A 288 0.12 -7.50 7.25
C ILE A 288 -1.33 -7.42 7.75
N GLY A 289 -2.22 -8.25 7.20
CA GLY A 289 -3.62 -8.30 7.61
C GLY A 289 -4.58 -8.02 6.46
N THR A 290 -5.62 -7.23 6.72
CA THR A 290 -6.76 -7.10 5.81
C THR A 290 -7.14 -5.64 5.59
N LEU A 291 -7.35 -5.28 4.33
CA LEU A 291 -7.85 -3.99 3.89
C LEU A 291 -9.25 -4.20 3.27
N THR A 292 -10.27 -3.62 3.87
CA THR A 292 -11.66 -3.75 3.45
C THR A 292 -12.23 -2.40 3.04
N ASN A 293 -12.91 -2.32 1.90
CA ASN A 293 -13.56 -1.10 1.43
C ASN A 293 -14.88 -1.42 0.74
N THR A 294 -15.81 -0.45 0.77
CA THR A 294 -17.12 -0.56 0.11
C THR A 294 -17.17 0.38 -1.07
N MET A 295 -17.66 -0.11 -2.21
CA MET A 295 -17.87 0.70 -3.40
C MET A 295 -19.16 1.52 -3.27
N ARG A 296 -19.11 2.80 -3.65
CA ARG A 296 -20.24 3.71 -3.55
C ARG A 296 -20.41 4.55 -4.81
N GLU A 297 -21.56 4.49 -5.46
CA GLU A 297 -21.86 5.41 -6.56
C GLU A 297 -22.02 6.85 -6.08
N VAL A 298 -21.46 7.80 -6.84
CA VAL A 298 -21.53 9.25 -6.58
C VAL A 298 -22.02 10.06 -7.77
#